data_AF-A0A1B6JZQ5-F1
#
_entry.id   AF-A0A1B6JZQ5-F1
#
_cell.length_a   1.000
_cell.length_b   1.000
_cell.length_c   1.000
_cell.angle_alpha   90.00
_cell.angle_beta   90.00
_cell.angle_gamma   90.00
#
_symmetry.space_group_name_H-M   'P 1'
#
loop_
_entity.id
_entity.type
_entity.pdbx_description
1 polymer ?
#
loop_
_entity_poly.entity_id
_entity_poly.type
_entity_poly.pdbx_seq_one_letter_code
_entity_poly.pdbx_strand_id
1 'polypeptide(L)'
;TPNDNQEVTRVVVDQSDMYTDVLSKLADHTDKNSIPRKRKFAIWVLLEYVRSLTDHQIPAQHYLHELVINSLVLHKAYYQLHQLLQYFVVSDSKPLACLLLSLENLYPAAHQLALDMLQRLSTANQEITEVLLSKCQILPALRYAMESGTEDQLSSRKFLELAQAA
;
A
#
# COMPACT_ATOMS: atom_id res chain seq x y z
N THR A 1 34.38 -29.62 -36.85
CA THR A 1 34.71 -28.33 -36.25
C THR A 1 33.63 -28.00 -35.23
N PRO A 2 33.97 -27.79 -33.95
CA PRO A 2 32.98 -27.48 -32.92
C PRO A 2 32.55 -26.04 -33.15
N ASN A 3 31.26 -25.82 -33.39
CA ASN A 3 30.70 -24.47 -33.44
C ASN A 3 30.19 -24.18 -32.03
N ASP A 4 30.96 -23.40 -31.29
CA ASP A 4 30.64 -22.92 -29.96
C ASP A 4 29.28 -22.22 -29.99
N ASN A 5 28.27 -22.85 -29.38
CA ASN A 5 27.07 -22.15 -28.94
C ASN A 5 27.50 -21.18 -27.82
N GLN A 6 27.95 -19.98 -28.20
CA GLN A 6 28.03 -18.86 -27.28
C GLN A 6 26.60 -18.56 -26.83
N GLU A 7 26.21 -19.09 -25.67
CA GLU A 7 25.06 -18.60 -24.93
C GLU A 7 25.31 -17.12 -24.64
N VAL A 8 24.66 -16.25 -25.42
CA VAL A 8 24.62 -14.82 -25.12
C VAL A 8 23.90 -14.71 -23.79
N THR A 9 24.64 -14.48 -22.71
CA THR A 9 24.08 -14.25 -21.38
C THR A 9 23.24 -12.99 -21.44
N ARG A 10 21.94 -13.17 -21.66
CA ARG A 10 20.98 -12.08 -21.68
C ARG A 10 20.81 -11.61 -20.25
N VAL A 11 21.40 -10.46 -19.92
CA VAL A 11 21.17 -9.82 -18.62
C VAL A 11 19.70 -9.38 -18.60
N VAL A 12 18.90 -10.09 -17.81
CA VAL A 12 17.50 -9.74 -17.54
C VAL A 12 17.51 -8.91 -16.28
N VAL A 13 17.15 -7.64 -16.40
CA VAL A 13 16.96 -6.75 -15.25
C VAL A 13 15.55 -6.99 -14.72
N ASP A 14 15.44 -7.37 -13.45
CA ASP A 14 14.15 -7.59 -12.81
C ASP A 14 13.65 -6.36 -12.03
N GLN A 15 12.43 -6.44 -11.49
CA GLN A 15 11.87 -5.33 -10.72
C GLN A 15 12.63 -5.10 -9.41
N SER A 16 13.33 -6.11 -8.86
CA SER A 16 14.11 -6.01 -7.62
C SER A 16 15.44 -5.30 -7.85
N ASP A 17 16.09 -5.55 -8.98
CA ASP A 17 17.29 -4.87 -9.44
C ASP A 17 16.97 -3.38 -9.64
N MET A 18 15.89 -3.07 -10.35
CA MET A 18 15.43 -1.69 -10.54
C MET A 18 15.12 -1.00 -9.21
N TYR A 19 14.49 -1.72 -8.29
CA TYR A 19 14.22 -1.18 -6.96
C TYR A 19 15.49 -0.87 -6.18
N THR A 20 16.38 -1.85 -6.06
CA THR A 20 17.55 -1.81 -5.18
C THR A 20 18.62 -0.86 -5.72
N ASP A 21 18.83 -0.84 -7.03
CA ASP A 21 19.94 -0.11 -7.62
C ASP A 21 19.60 1.27 -8.17
N VAL A 22 18.31 1.54 -8.41
CA VAL A 22 17.88 2.81 -9.02
C VAL A 22 16.87 3.53 -8.14
N LEU A 23 15.71 2.90 -7.90
CA LEU A 23 14.54 3.60 -7.33
C LEU A 23 14.70 3.93 -5.85
N SER A 24 15.22 3.01 -5.04
CA SER A 24 15.50 3.23 -3.62
C SER A 24 16.54 4.33 -3.44
N LYS A 25 17.68 4.24 -4.13
CA LYS A 25 18.75 5.25 -4.10
C LYS A 25 18.25 6.61 -4.54
N LEU A 26 17.40 6.67 -5.57
CA LEU A 26 16.78 7.91 -6.01
C LEU A 26 15.87 8.52 -4.94
N ALA A 27 15.08 7.69 -4.24
CA ALA A 27 14.23 8.11 -3.14
C ALA A 27 15.03 8.57 -1.91
N ASP A 28 16.14 7.89 -1.59
CA ASP A 28 17.03 8.25 -0.49
C ASP A 28 17.71 9.62 -0.72
N HIS A 29 18.04 9.94 -1.98
CA HIS A 29 18.59 11.25 -2.33
C HIS A 29 17.57 12.40 -2.27
N THR A 30 16.30 12.10 -1.98
CA THR A 30 15.23 13.07 -1.81
C THR A 30 14.91 13.33 -0.35
N ASP A 31 15.91 13.69 0.45
CA ASP A 31 15.70 14.17 1.81
C ASP A 31 14.82 15.43 1.88
N LYS A 32 14.30 15.74 3.08
CA LYS A 32 13.51 16.97 3.34
C LYS A 32 14.21 18.26 2.87
N ASN A 33 15.54 18.28 2.87
CA ASN A 33 16.37 19.43 2.50
C ASN A 33 16.75 19.46 1.00
N SER A 34 16.37 18.45 0.22
CA SER A 34 16.67 18.41 -1.20
C SER A 34 15.82 19.42 -1.99
N ILE A 35 16.37 19.90 -3.10
CA ILE A 35 15.75 20.92 -3.97
C ILE A 35 14.37 20.40 -4.42
N PRO A 36 13.27 21.18 -4.30
CA PRO A 36 11.91 20.73 -4.61
C PRO A 36 11.74 20.06 -5.99
N ARG A 37 12.53 20.48 -6.99
CA ARG A 37 12.54 19.86 -8.33
C ARG A 37 13.05 18.42 -8.32
N LYS A 38 14.10 18.11 -7.54
CA LYS A 38 14.65 16.75 -7.43
C LYS A 38 13.65 15.79 -6.75
N ARG A 39 12.96 16.25 -5.71
CA ARG A 39 11.90 15.51 -5.02
C ARG A 39 10.77 15.12 -5.95
N LYS A 40 10.23 16.13 -6.66
CA LYS A 40 9.19 15.89 -7.66
C LYS A 40 9.70 14.89 -8.70
N PHE A 41 10.90 15.11 -9.23
CA PHE A 41 11.48 14.23 -10.24
C PHE A 41 11.54 12.76 -9.79
N ALA A 42 12.00 12.47 -8.57
CA ALA A 42 12.03 11.10 -8.05
C ALA A 42 10.63 10.46 -8.00
N ILE A 43 9.64 11.18 -7.47
CA ILE A 43 8.23 10.70 -7.45
C ILE A 43 7.71 10.47 -8.87
N TRP A 44 7.98 11.38 -9.80
CA TRP A 44 7.56 11.23 -11.20
C TRP A 44 8.19 10.02 -11.86
N VAL A 45 9.48 9.76 -11.64
CA VAL A 45 10.17 8.57 -12.17
C VAL A 45 9.56 7.29 -11.58
N LEU A 46 9.30 7.26 -10.27
CA LEU A 46 8.64 6.12 -9.62
C LEU A 46 7.26 5.85 -10.19
N LEU A 47 6.43 6.90 -10.31
CA LEU A 47 5.08 6.78 -10.86
C LEU A 47 5.09 6.37 -12.33
N GLU A 48 6.00 6.91 -13.12
CA GLU A 48 6.15 6.55 -14.52
C GLU A 48 6.60 5.10 -14.68
N TYR A 49 7.48 4.60 -13.80
CA TYR A 49 7.87 3.21 -13.77
C TYR A 49 6.68 2.29 -13.46
N VAL A 50 5.90 2.58 -12.42
CA VAL A 50 4.69 1.82 -12.09
C VAL A 50 3.66 1.88 -13.21
N ARG A 51 3.45 3.06 -13.81
CA ARG A 51 2.56 3.25 -14.95
C ARG A 51 2.98 2.41 -16.15
N SER A 52 4.28 2.40 -16.47
CA SER A 52 4.86 1.60 -17.55
C SER A 52 4.66 0.10 -17.33
N LEU A 53 4.83 -0.39 -16.09
CA LEU A 53 4.54 -1.78 -15.75
C LEU A 53 3.06 -2.12 -16.03
N THR A 54 2.15 -1.26 -15.58
CA THR A 54 0.71 -1.42 -15.81
C THR A 54 0.36 -1.41 -17.31
N ASP A 55 0.91 -0.48 -18.09
CA ASP A 55 0.68 -0.38 -19.53
C ASP A 55 1.12 -1.66 -20.28
N HIS A 56 2.19 -2.31 -19.82
CA HIS A 56 2.70 -3.56 -20.37
C HIS A 56 2.10 -4.81 -19.71
N GLN A 57 1.08 -4.66 -18.86
CA GLN A 57 0.41 -5.75 -18.13
C GLN A 57 1.35 -6.55 -17.22
N ILE A 58 2.41 -5.90 -16.74
CA ILE A 58 3.34 -6.47 -15.76
C ILE A 58 2.84 -6.09 -14.36
N PRO A 59 2.53 -7.05 -13.48
CA PRO A 59 2.09 -6.73 -12.13
C PRO A 59 3.23 -6.06 -11.36
N ALA A 60 2.96 -4.86 -10.87
CA ALA A 60 3.89 -4.14 -10.00
C ALA A 60 4.00 -4.87 -8.66
N GLN A 61 5.24 -5.11 -8.22
CA GLN A 61 5.49 -5.74 -6.94
C GLN A 61 5.14 -4.79 -5.78
N HIS A 62 4.71 -5.35 -4.65
CA HIS A 62 4.11 -4.58 -3.55
C HIS A 62 5.08 -3.55 -2.94
N TYR A 63 6.38 -3.85 -2.91
CA TYR A 63 7.42 -2.95 -2.42
C TYR A 63 7.54 -1.66 -3.25
N LEU A 64 7.13 -1.67 -4.53
CA LEU A 64 7.11 -0.46 -5.37
C LEU A 64 6.01 0.49 -4.91
N HIS A 65 4.84 -0.05 -4.60
CA HIS A 65 3.72 0.72 -4.07
C HIS A 65 4.04 1.28 -2.69
N GLU A 66 4.67 0.48 -1.83
CA GLU A 66 5.17 0.93 -0.54
C GLU A 66 6.15 2.10 -0.68
N LEU A 67 7.12 2.00 -1.61
CA LEU A 67 8.07 3.09 -1.87
C LEU A 67 7.37 4.37 -2.35
N VAL A 68 6.37 4.26 -3.22
CA VAL A 68 5.56 5.41 -3.66
C VAL A 68 4.84 6.06 -2.48
N ILE A 69 4.17 5.26 -1.64
CA ILE A 69 3.45 5.77 -0.46
C ILE A 69 4.42 6.47 0.50
N ASN A 70 5.51 5.81 0.88
CA ASN A 70 6.50 6.36 1.80
C ASN A 70 7.14 7.64 1.27
N SER A 71 7.43 7.71 -0.03
CA SER A 71 7.95 8.93 -0.68
C SER A 71 6.95 10.09 -0.62
N LEU A 72 5.66 9.83 -0.86
CA LEU A 72 4.62 10.86 -0.81
C LEU A 72 4.38 11.36 0.61
N VAL A 73 4.38 10.46 1.60
CA VAL A 73 4.24 10.80 3.03
C VAL A 73 5.42 11.63 3.50
N LEU A 74 6.66 11.23 3.16
CA LEU A 74 7.88 11.97 3.51
C LEU A 74 7.80 13.44 3.03
N HIS A 75 7.17 13.66 1.89
CA HIS A 75 6.99 14.97 1.27
C HIS A 75 5.67 15.66 1.60
N LYS A 76 4.84 15.07 2.46
CA LYS A 76 3.50 15.56 2.82
C LYS A 76 2.60 15.80 1.60
N ALA A 77 2.81 15.02 0.54
CA ALA A 77 2.05 15.06 -0.72
C ALA A 77 0.75 14.24 -0.60
N TYR A 78 -0.04 14.54 0.42
CA TYR A 78 -1.21 13.73 0.80
C TYR A 78 -2.35 13.78 -0.22
N TYR A 79 -2.49 14.90 -0.92
CA TYR A 79 -3.49 15.02 -1.99
C TYR A 79 -3.20 14.05 -3.14
N GLN A 80 -1.94 13.99 -3.59
CA GLN A 80 -1.52 13.04 -4.62
C GLN A 80 -1.68 11.60 -4.14
N LEU A 81 -1.29 11.30 -2.89
CA LEU A 81 -1.50 9.97 -2.30
C LEU A 81 -2.98 9.57 -2.33
N HIS A 82 -3.87 10.48 -1.91
CA HIS A 82 -5.32 10.24 -1.93
C HIS A 82 -5.81 9.91 -3.35
N GLN A 83 -5.39 10.69 -4.35
CA GLN A 83 -5.78 10.46 -5.74
C GLN A 83 -5.28 9.10 -6.26
N LEU A 84 -4.02 8.74 -6.00
CA LEU A 84 -3.46 7.48 -6.48
C LEU A 84 -4.20 6.25 -5.91
N LEU A 85 -4.67 6.35 -4.65
CA LEU A 85 -5.47 5.32 -4.00
C LEU A 85 -6.90 5.27 -4.54
N GLN A 86 -7.54 6.42 -4.75
CA GLN A 86 -8.91 6.48 -5.30
C GLN A 86 -8.99 6.03 -6.76
N TYR A 87 -7.96 6.33 -7.56
CA TYR A 87 -7.88 5.92 -8.96
C TYR A 87 -7.21 4.57 -9.17
N PHE A 88 -6.99 3.79 -8.09
CA PHE A 88 -6.44 2.43 -8.16
C PHE A 88 -5.08 2.30 -8.87
N VAL A 89 -4.31 3.39 -8.90
CA VAL A 89 -2.94 3.37 -9.44
C VAL A 89 -2.03 2.55 -8.52
N VAL A 90 -2.31 2.60 -7.22
CA VAL A 90 -1.75 1.67 -6.24
C VAL A 90 -2.71 0.48 -6.12
N SER A 91 -2.20 -0.73 -6.36
CA SER A 91 -3.02 -1.94 -6.25
C SER A 91 -3.42 -2.23 -4.81
N ASP A 92 -4.67 -2.66 -4.62
CA ASP A 92 -5.19 -3.03 -3.30
C ASP A 92 -4.44 -4.25 -2.75
N SER A 93 -4.01 -4.18 -1.50
CA SER A 93 -3.45 -5.34 -0.79
C SER A 93 -3.53 -5.16 0.73
N LYS A 94 -3.60 -6.27 1.47
CA LYS A 94 -3.64 -6.25 2.94
C LYS A 94 -2.41 -5.55 3.54
N PRO A 95 -1.16 -5.81 3.09
CA PRO A 95 0.02 -5.13 3.62
C PRO A 95 -0.02 -3.61 3.44
N LEU A 96 -0.51 -3.12 2.30
CA LEU A 96 -0.62 -1.69 2.04
C LEU A 96 -1.72 -1.02 2.87
N ALA A 97 -2.83 -1.71 3.11
CA ALA A 97 -3.86 -1.21 4.03
C ALA A 97 -3.31 -1.10 5.47
N CYS A 98 -2.54 -2.09 5.94
CA CYS A 98 -1.85 -2.00 7.23
C CYS A 98 -0.85 -0.83 7.28
N LEU A 99 -0.10 -0.60 6.20
CA LEU A 99 0.77 0.57 6.07
C LEU A 99 -0.04 1.86 6.20
N LEU A 100 -1.16 2.01 5.50
CA LEU A 100 -2.02 3.18 5.59
C LEU A 100 -2.57 3.41 7.01
N LEU A 101 -2.97 2.35 7.71
CA LEU A 101 -3.40 2.45 9.12
C LEU A 101 -2.29 2.97 10.02
N SER A 102 -1.04 2.55 9.81
CA SER A 102 0.12 3.06 10.57
C SER A 102 0.40 4.55 10.35
N LEU A 103 -0.06 5.10 9.22
CA LEU A 103 0.12 6.49 8.81
C LEU A 103 -0.98 7.44 9.31
N GLU A 104 -2.01 6.92 9.98
CA GLU A 104 -3.19 7.69 10.40
C GLU A 104 -2.83 8.96 11.19
N ASN A 105 -1.87 8.88 12.12
CA ASN A 105 -1.47 10.02 12.94
C ASN A 105 -0.88 11.19 12.12
N LEU A 106 -0.29 10.89 10.96
CA LEU A 106 0.28 11.90 10.05
C LEU A 106 -0.73 12.34 8.99
N TYR A 107 -1.62 11.44 8.59
CA TYR A 107 -2.62 11.64 7.56
C TYR A 107 -3.93 10.96 7.99
N PRO A 108 -4.83 11.68 8.70
CA PRO A 108 -6.03 11.07 9.28
C PRO A 108 -6.96 10.37 8.28
N ALA A 109 -6.98 10.84 7.04
CA ALA A 109 -7.75 10.21 5.96
C ALA A 109 -7.18 8.83 5.53
N ALA A 110 -5.94 8.48 5.91
CA ALA A 110 -5.35 7.17 5.64
C ALA A 110 -6.18 6.03 6.26
N HIS A 111 -6.82 6.28 7.41
CA HIS A 111 -7.65 5.28 8.07
C HIS A 111 -8.84 4.84 7.21
N GLN A 112 -9.60 5.80 6.67
CA GLN A 112 -10.75 5.49 5.81
C GLN A 112 -10.29 4.87 4.47
N LEU A 113 -9.20 5.39 3.89
CA LEU A 113 -8.63 4.81 2.66
C LEU A 113 -8.17 3.35 2.86
N ALA A 114 -7.63 3.03 4.03
CA ALA A 114 -7.24 1.66 4.36
C ALA A 114 -8.47 0.75 4.47
N LEU A 115 -9.55 1.20 5.13
CA LEU A 115 -10.80 0.46 5.21
C LEU A 115 -11.43 0.26 3.82
N ASP A 116 -11.46 1.31 2.99
CA ASP A 116 -11.95 1.23 1.61
C ASP A 116 -11.14 0.20 0.80
N MET A 117 -9.82 0.18 0.95
CA MET A 117 -8.94 -0.79 0.31
C MET A 117 -9.23 -2.22 0.77
N LEU A 118 -9.36 -2.45 2.09
CA LEU A 118 -9.69 -3.77 2.62
C LEU A 118 -11.07 -4.24 2.15
N GLN A 119 -12.07 -3.36 2.12
CA GLN A 119 -13.43 -3.68 1.71
C GLN A 119 -13.46 -4.18 0.27
N ARG A 120 -12.68 -3.56 -0.63
CA ARG A 120 -12.59 -3.98 -2.04
C ARG A 120 -11.92 -5.33 -2.25
N LEU A 121 -11.02 -5.75 -1.34
CA LEU A 121 -10.37 -7.05 -1.41
C LEU A 121 -11.31 -8.23 -1.12
N SER A 122 -12.48 -8.00 -0.52
CA SER A 122 -13.52 -9.01 -0.15
C SER A 122 -13.07 -10.19 0.72
N THR A 123 -11.78 -10.35 0.94
CA THR A 123 -11.12 -11.40 1.72
C THR A 123 -10.58 -10.89 3.05
N ALA A 124 -10.89 -9.64 3.39
CA ALA A 124 -10.32 -8.89 4.50
C ALA A 124 -11.34 -8.55 5.60
N ASN A 125 -12.44 -9.29 5.67
CA ASN A 125 -13.54 -8.99 6.60
C ASN A 125 -13.08 -9.03 8.06
N GLN A 126 -12.25 -10.01 8.42
CA GLN A 126 -11.70 -10.14 9.76
C GLN A 126 -10.81 -8.94 10.11
N GLU A 127 -9.93 -8.53 9.20
CA GLU A 127 -9.05 -7.39 9.38
C GLU A 127 -9.85 -6.09 9.55
N ILE A 128 -10.91 -5.88 8.78
CA ILE A 128 -11.81 -4.72 8.92
C ILE A 128 -12.46 -4.72 10.31
N THR A 129 -13.01 -5.85 10.75
CA THR A 129 -13.61 -5.96 12.08
C THR A 129 -12.58 -5.68 13.17
N GLU A 130 -11.36 -6.20 13.07
CA GLU A 130 -10.29 -5.97 14.04
C GLU A 130 -9.87 -4.50 14.10
N VAL A 131 -9.78 -3.83 12.94
CA VAL A 131 -9.48 -2.39 12.85
C VAL A 131 -10.57 -1.56 13.53
N LEU A 132 -11.85 -1.85 13.28
CA LEU A 132 -12.96 -1.14 13.92
C LEU A 132 -12.97 -1.36 15.44
N LEU A 133 -12.72 -2.58 15.89
CA LEU A 133 -12.64 -2.92 17.32
C LEU A 133 -11.47 -2.21 18.02
N SER A 134 -10.31 -2.06 17.35
CA SER A 134 -9.14 -1.36 17.92
C SER A 134 -9.44 0.10 18.30
N LYS A 135 -10.45 0.71 17.67
CA LYS A 135 -10.93 2.07 17.94
C LYS A 135 -12.18 2.13 18.81
N CYS A 136 -12.54 1.02 19.45
CA CYS A 136 -13.79 0.87 20.21
C CYS A 136 -15.05 1.18 19.39
N GLN A 137 -14.99 1.03 18.06
CA GLN A 137 -16.16 1.18 17.18
C GLN A 137 -16.95 -0.14 17.14
N ILE A 138 -17.53 -0.49 18.29
CA ILE A 138 -18.19 -1.79 18.53
C ILE A 138 -19.42 -1.96 17.63
N LEU A 139 -20.29 -0.94 17.57
CA LEU A 139 -21.50 -1.01 16.75
C LEU A 139 -21.21 -1.07 15.24
N PRO A 140 -20.29 -0.26 14.66
CA PRO A 140 -19.85 -0.45 13.28
C PRO A 140 -19.24 -1.84 13.02
N ALA A 141 -18.40 -2.35 13.92
CA ALA A 141 -17.77 -3.66 13.77
C ALA A 141 -18.80 -4.80 13.73
N LEU A 142 -19.79 -4.75 14.63
CA LEU A 142 -20.85 -5.76 14.69
C LEU A 142 -21.76 -5.69 13.47
N ARG A 143 -22.15 -4.48 13.06
CA ARG A 143 -22.96 -4.26 11.84
C ARG A 143 -22.27 -4.81 10.60
N TYR A 144 -20.99 -4.48 10.43
CA TYR A 144 -20.21 -4.95 9.30
C TYR A 144 -20.12 -6.48 9.27
N ALA A 145 -19.90 -7.13 10.41
CA ALA A 145 -19.81 -8.58 10.48
C ALA A 145 -21.14 -9.29 10.18
N MET A 146 -22.28 -8.69 10.56
CA MET A 146 -23.61 -9.19 10.16
C MET A 146 -23.83 -9.03 8.65
N GLU A 147 -23.50 -7.87 8.08
CA GLU A 147 -23.64 -7.60 6.65
C GLU A 147 -22.72 -8.47 5.77
N SER A 148 -21.55 -8.83 6.27
CA SER A 148 -20.58 -9.70 5.56
C SER A 148 -20.79 -11.20 5.81
N GLY A 149 -21.76 -11.59 6.65
CA GLY A 149 -22.07 -12.98 6.96
C GLY A 149 -20.97 -13.71 7.75
N THR A 150 -20.11 -12.98 8.47
CA THR A 150 -19.01 -13.55 9.28
C THR A 150 -19.33 -13.59 10.76
N GLU A 151 -20.61 -13.62 11.14
CA GLU A 151 -21.10 -13.61 12.52
C GLU A 151 -20.48 -14.75 13.36
N ASP A 152 -20.36 -15.95 12.77
CA ASP A 152 -19.81 -17.14 13.43
C ASP A 152 -18.31 -17.03 13.75
N GLN A 153 -17.59 -16.13 13.07
CA GLN A 153 -16.16 -15.90 13.29
C GLN A 153 -15.90 -14.85 14.38
N LEU A 154 -16.95 -14.20 14.90
CA LEU A 154 -16.83 -13.17 15.92
C LEU A 154 -16.62 -13.79 17.30
N SER A 155 -15.56 -13.36 17.99
CA SER A 155 -15.42 -13.61 19.42
C SER A 155 -16.35 -12.68 20.20
N SER A 156 -17.55 -13.18 20.55
CA SER A 156 -18.53 -12.47 21.39
C SER A 156 -17.92 -11.92 22.69
N ARG A 157 -16.97 -12.66 23.26
CA ARG A 157 -16.18 -12.24 24.43
C ARG A 157 -15.40 -10.96 24.18
N LYS A 158 -14.72 -10.83 23.03
CA LYS A 158 -13.90 -9.66 22.69
C LYS A 158 -14.75 -8.39 22.57
N PHE A 159 -15.94 -8.50 21.97
CA PHE A 159 -16.88 -7.39 21.87
C PHE A 159 -17.40 -6.96 23.24
N LEU A 160 -17.72 -7.91 24.12
CA LEU A 160 -18.27 -7.65 25.45
C LEU A 160 -17.21 -7.05 26.38
N GLU A 161 -15.97 -7.55 26.35
CA GLU A 161 -14.85 -6.99 27.11
C GLU A 161 -14.56 -5.53 26.69
N LEU A 162 -14.56 -5.25 25.37
CA LEU A 162 -14.39 -3.89 24.87
C LEU A 162 -15.57 -2.97 25.22
N ALA A 163 -16.80 -3.48 25.23
CA ALA A 163 -17.99 -2.72 25.63
C ALA A 163 -18.00 -2.40 27.13
N GLN A 164 -17.44 -3.28 27.95
CA GLN A 164 -17.36 -3.09 29.40
C GLN A 164 -16.23 -2.13 29.80
N ALA A 165 -15.20 -1.99 28.98
CA ALA A 165 -14.05 -1.12 29.20
C ALA A 165 -14.20 0.30 28.60
N ALA A 166 -15.22 0.54 27.78
CA ALA A 166 -15.55 1.83 27.15
C ALA A 166 -16.45 2.69 28.04
#